data_AF-A0A7C4K6X6-F1
#
_entry.id   AF-A0A7C4K6X6-F1
#
_cell.length_a   1.000
_cell.length_b   1.000
_cell.length_c   1.000
_cell.angle_alpha   90.00
_cell.angle_beta   90.00
_cell.angle_gamma   90.00
#
_symmetry.space_group_name_H-M   'P 1'
#
loop_
_entity.id
_entity.type
_entity.pdbx_description
1 polymer ?
#
loop_
_entity_poly.entity_id
_entity_poly.type
_entity_poly.pdbx_seq_one_letter_code
_entity_poly.pdbx_strand_id
1 'polypeptide(L)'
;MLNVLFVILFLHSLIHLEAGIVIELAKSDASLEIKKDKISLYKKNNVLCDSIVFYHKEIKSIALSMDSTKLFLVVGAKNKFYGDALKIYVIKDNKLNYLGDYINHGQNPWKVRIGDLNNDGRNEVVVGVWKKVRLEKRFRKRLFIYTINKEGLKPIWLSSLLSSPFYDFEIWDIDNDKRDDVITLELQKNGLKRICVYSICSFGLKFMKILQKDVNLLNLESINFQKEYKK
;
A
#
# COMPACT_ATOMS: atom_id res chain seq x y z
N MET A 1 11.10 14.05 -17.02
CA MET A 1 11.90 14.23 -15.79
C MET A 1 11.22 13.42 -14.69
N LEU A 2 11.78 12.27 -14.30
CA LEU A 2 11.29 11.49 -13.15
C LEU A 2 12.45 11.40 -12.15
N ASN A 3 12.88 12.55 -11.64
CA ASN A 3 13.96 12.61 -10.66
C ASN A 3 13.38 12.39 -9.25
N VAL A 4 13.92 11.40 -8.54
CA VAL A 4 14.01 11.33 -7.07
C VAL A 4 12.74 10.98 -6.26
N LEU A 5 11.58 10.68 -6.86
CA LEU A 5 10.36 10.45 -6.03
C LEU A 5 10.24 9.06 -5.36
N PHE A 6 10.92 8.02 -5.87
CA PHE A 6 10.63 6.64 -5.40
C PHE A 6 11.21 6.30 -4.03
N VAL A 7 12.29 6.97 -3.60
CA VAL A 7 13.00 6.59 -2.37
C VAL A 7 12.49 7.36 -1.15
N ILE A 8 12.01 8.59 -1.37
CA ILE A 8 11.53 9.48 -0.31
C ILE A 8 10.22 8.94 0.31
N LEU A 9 9.38 8.21 -0.44
CA LEU A 9 8.12 7.63 0.04
C LEU A 9 8.27 6.51 1.08
N PHE A 10 9.43 5.85 1.17
CA PHE A 10 9.64 4.71 2.07
C PHE A 10 9.90 5.11 3.53
N LEU A 11 10.48 6.29 3.78
CA LEU A 11 10.74 6.82 5.13
C LEU A 11 9.75 7.93 5.54
N HIS A 12 9.17 8.67 4.59
CA HIS A 12 8.28 9.79 4.91
C HIS A 12 6.90 9.37 5.44
N SER A 13 6.37 8.20 5.06
CA SER A 13 4.99 7.82 5.43
C SER A 13 4.75 7.65 6.94
N LEU A 14 5.77 7.28 7.71
CA LEU A 14 5.70 7.15 9.18
C LEU A 14 5.89 8.49 9.91
N ILE A 15 6.72 9.39 9.37
CA ILE A 15 6.99 10.73 9.94
C ILE A 15 5.76 11.63 9.75
N HIS A 16 5.11 11.57 8.59
CA HIS A 16 3.92 12.38 8.33
C HIS A 16 2.72 12.01 9.21
N LEU A 17 2.61 10.75 9.65
CA LEU A 17 1.51 10.34 10.53
C LEU A 17 1.61 10.96 11.94
N GLU A 18 2.79 11.39 12.40
CA GLU A 18 2.94 12.13 13.66
C GLU A 18 2.49 13.58 13.52
N ALA A 19 2.82 14.24 12.40
CA ALA A 19 2.38 15.60 12.10
C ALA A 19 0.90 15.68 11.69
N GLY A 20 0.33 14.56 11.26
CA GLY A 20 -0.99 14.49 10.65
C GLY A 20 -0.90 14.69 9.12
N ILE A 21 -1.51 13.78 8.36
CA ILE A 21 -1.66 13.89 6.90
C ILE A 21 -3.05 14.40 6.61
N VAL A 22 -3.18 15.45 5.80
CA VAL A 22 -4.47 15.90 5.27
C VAL A 22 -4.60 15.44 3.83
N ILE A 23 -5.73 14.80 3.49
CA ILE A 23 -6.06 14.31 2.15
C ILE A 23 -7.40 14.92 1.72
N GLU A 24 -7.39 15.68 0.64
CA GLU A 24 -8.61 16.17 -0.02
C GLU A 24 -9.28 15.03 -0.80
N LEU A 25 -10.60 14.89 -0.70
CA LEU A 25 -11.35 13.83 -1.37
C LEU A 25 -11.77 14.28 -2.78
N ALA A 26 -11.36 13.53 -3.81
CA ALA A 26 -11.46 13.95 -5.21
C ALA A 26 -12.89 14.27 -5.72
N LYS A 27 -13.93 13.75 -5.06
CA LYS A 27 -15.34 13.86 -5.47
C LYS A 27 -16.23 14.57 -4.46
N SER A 28 -15.67 15.23 -3.45
CA SER A 28 -16.44 15.93 -2.43
C SER A 28 -15.70 17.12 -1.86
N ASP A 29 -16.46 18.07 -1.31
CA ASP A 29 -15.97 19.20 -0.53
C ASP A 29 -15.50 18.77 0.89
N ALA A 30 -14.90 17.59 1.02
CA ALA A 30 -14.51 16.99 2.29
C ALA A 30 -13.05 16.54 2.26
N SER A 31 -12.44 16.53 3.44
CA SER A 31 -11.05 16.15 3.64
C SER A 31 -10.88 15.22 4.83
N LEU A 32 -9.85 14.38 4.77
CA LEU A 32 -9.45 13.49 5.86
C LEU A 32 -8.17 14.02 6.50
N GLU A 33 -8.19 14.18 7.82
CA GLU A 33 -6.98 14.30 8.62
C GLU A 33 -6.66 12.94 9.26
N ILE A 34 -5.47 12.42 9.01
CA ILE A 34 -5.03 11.13 9.52
C ILE A 34 -3.82 11.33 10.42
N LYS A 35 -3.96 10.93 11.68
CA LYS A 35 -2.91 10.81 12.68
C LYS A 35 -2.67 9.34 12.99
N LYS A 36 -1.56 9.02 13.67
CA LYS A 36 -1.23 7.64 14.05
C LYS A 36 -2.38 6.88 14.72
N ASP A 37 -3.20 7.51 15.54
CA ASP A 37 -4.27 6.86 16.30
C ASP A 37 -5.66 7.46 16.06
N LYS A 38 -5.81 8.39 15.11
CA LYS A 38 -7.10 9.05 14.83
C LYS A 38 -7.26 9.36 13.36
N ILE A 39 -8.49 9.22 12.87
CA ILE A 39 -8.93 9.78 11.59
C ILE A 39 -10.07 10.74 11.85
N SER A 40 -10.02 11.90 11.23
CA SER A 40 -11.07 12.92 11.28
C SER A 40 -11.51 13.25 9.86
N LEU A 41 -12.82 13.28 9.62
CA LEU A 41 -13.43 13.69 8.38
C LEU A 41 -14.03 15.09 8.56
N TYR A 42 -13.61 16.02 7.70
CA TYR A 42 -14.08 17.40 7.71
C TYR A 42 -14.84 17.72 6.43
N LYS A 43 -15.84 18.59 6.55
CA LYS A 43 -16.42 19.33 5.42
C LYS A 43 -15.62 20.63 5.20
N LYS A 44 -15.74 21.22 4.02
CA LYS A 44 -15.33 22.58 3.67
C LYS A 44 -15.58 23.58 4.82
N ASN A 45 -14.59 24.45 5.05
CA ASN A 45 -14.45 25.34 6.21
C ASN A 45 -14.06 24.62 7.53
N ASN A 46 -13.42 23.45 7.44
CA ASN A 46 -12.88 22.70 8.58
C ASN A 46 -13.93 22.31 9.64
N VAL A 47 -15.18 22.09 9.22
CA VAL A 47 -16.23 21.60 10.12
C VAL A 47 -16.07 20.09 10.27
N LEU A 48 -15.76 19.62 11.48
CA LEU A 48 -15.65 18.19 11.78
C LEU A 48 -17.00 17.51 11.59
N CYS A 49 -17.04 16.48 10.74
CA CYS A 49 -18.25 15.70 10.46
C CYS A 49 -18.23 14.35 11.19
N ASP A 50 -17.09 13.66 11.19
CA ASP A 50 -16.96 12.34 11.80
C ASP A 50 -15.50 12.10 12.24
N SER A 51 -15.29 11.19 13.19
CA SER A 51 -13.94 10.78 13.56
C SER A 51 -13.89 9.39 14.18
N ILE A 52 -12.76 8.72 13.98
CA ILE A 52 -12.46 7.40 14.55
C ILE A 52 -11.19 7.52 15.36
N VAL A 53 -11.23 7.05 16.61
CA VAL A 53 -10.07 6.96 17.50
C VAL A 53 -9.72 5.51 17.75
N PHE A 54 -8.44 5.16 17.62
CA PHE A 54 -7.90 3.82 17.81
C PHE A 54 -7.21 3.70 19.17
N TYR A 55 -7.97 3.37 20.22
CA TYR A 55 -7.42 3.16 21.56
C TYR A 55 -6.41 2.00 21.60
N HIS A 56 -5.24 2.24 22.19
CA HIS A 56 -4.11 1.30 22.30
C HIS A 56 -3.57 0.74 20.97
N LYS A 57 -4.02 1.28 19.84
CA LYS A 57 -3.60 0.89 18.49
C LYS A 57 -3.09 2.08 17.72
N GLU A 58 -2.47 1.81 16.58
CA GLU A 58 -2.04 2.81 15.62
C GLU A 58 -2.16 2.30 14.18
N ILE A 59 -2.30 3.24 13.26
CA ILE A 59 -2.32 3.06 11.83
C ILE A 59 -0.88 2.83 11.36
N LYS A 60 -0.64 1.68 10.73
CA LYS A 60 0.65 1.28 10.16
C LYS A 60 0.77 1.65 8.69
N SER A 61 -0.37 1.66 8.00
CA SER A 61 -0.45 1.91 6.57
C SER A 61 -1.85 2.33 6.18
N ILE A 62 -1.94 3.16 5.15
CA ILE A 62 -3.17 3.75 4.66
C ILE A 62 -3.19 3.72 3.13
N ALA A 63 -4.37 3.53 2.56
CA ALA A 63 -4.65 3.76 1.15
C ALA A 63 -6.10 4.25 0.99
N LEU A 64 -6.36 5.07 -0.03
CA LEU A 64 -7.68 5.64 -0.32
C LEU A 64 -8.02 5.34 -1.78
N SER A 65 -9.19 4.75 -2.06
CA SER A 65 -9.64 4.44 -3.42
C SER A 65 -9.58 5.66 -4.35
N MET A 66 -9.37 5.47 -5.66
CA MET A 66 -9.29 6.58 -6.63
C MET A 66 -10.54 7.46 -6.62
N ASP A 67 -11.71 6.86 -6.40
CA ASP A 67 -12.97 7.59 -6.27
C ASP A 67 -13.16 8.27 -4.90
N SER A 68 -12.19 8.13 -3.99
CA SER A 68 -12.21 8.64 -2.61
C SER A 68 -13.38 8.12 -1.76
N THR A 69 -13.99 6.98 -2.12
CA THR A 69 -15.13 6.41 -1.38
C THR A 69 -14.75 5.37 -0.34
N LYS A 70 -13.53 4.80 -0.39
CA LYS A 70 -13.09 3.73 0.50
C LYS A 70 -11.71 4.00 1.06
N LEU A 71 -11.62 3.92 2.37
CA LEU A 71 -10.40 4.07 3.14
C LEU A 71 -9.96 2.71 3.68
N PHE A 72 -8.70 2.36 3.41
CA PHE A 72 -8.08 1.10 3.81
C PHE A 72 -6.99 1.38 4.82
N LEU A 73 -7.03 0.72 5.96
CA LEU A 73 -6.13 0.97 7.09
C LEU A 73 -5.56 -0.32 7.62
N VAL A 74 -4.24 -0.45 7.61
CA VAL A 74 -3.58 -1.46 8.43
C VAL A 74 -3.48 -0.90 9.84
N VAL A 75 -4.14 -1.54 10.81
CA VAL A 75 -4.18 -1.10 12.21
C VAL A 75 -3.66 -2.20 13.11
N GLY A 76 -2.81 -1.86 14.09
CA GLY A 76 -2.34 -2.81 15.09
C GLY A 76 -1.87 -2.16 16.38
N ALA A 77 -1.42 -2.96 17.34
CA ALA A 77 -0.92 -2.47 18.62
C ALA A 77 0.22 -1.45 18.47
N LYS A 78 0.27 -0.46 19.38
CA LYS A 78 1.37 0.52 19.44
C LYS A 78 2.73 -0.19 19.56
N ASN A 79 3.76 0.37 18.92
CA ASN A 79 5.14 -0.16 18.93
C ASN A 79 5.33 -1.57 18.33
N LYS A 80 4.31 -2.12 17.66
CA LYS A 80 4.45 -3.35 16.85
C LYS A 80 4.66 -2.99 15.38
N PHE A 81 5.50 -3.74 14.68
CA PHE A 81 5.71 -3.48 13.26
C PHE A 81 4.48 -3.86 12.41
N TYR A 82 3.83 -4.97 12.74
CA TYR A 82 2.69 -5.51 12.00
C TYR A 82 1.36 -5.03 12.60
N GLY A 83 0.36 -4.89 11.73
CA GLY A 83 -1.03 -4.70 12.06
C GLY A 83 -1.72 -5.99 12.50
N ASP A 84 -2.82 -5.84 13.23
CA ASP A 84 -3.71 -6.94 13.61
C ASP A 84 -4.69 -7.28 12.48
N ALA A 85 -5.10 -6.26 11.71
CA ALA A 85 -6.08 -6.36 10.63
C ALA A 85 -5.92 -5.22 9.61
N LEU A 86 -6.47 -5.45 8.42
CA LEU A 86 -6.84 -4.41 7.47
C LEU A 86 -8.31 -4.01 7.73
N LYS A 87 -8.52 -2.78 8.23
CA LYS A 87 -9.85 -2.19 8.39
C LYS A 87 -10.26 -1.44 7.13
N ILE A 88 -11.53 -1.56 6.73
CA ILE A 88 -12.08 -0.82 5.59
C ILE A 88 -13.25 0.04 6.06
N TYR A 89 -13.25 1.30 5.62
CA TYR A 89 -14.32 2.26 5.85
C TYR A 89 -14.84 2.80 4.51
N VAL A 90 -16.16 2.96 4.41
CA VAL A 90 -16.83 3.61 3.28
C VAL A 90 -17.16 5.05 3.68
N ILE A 91 -16.63 5.99 2.91
CA ILE A 91 -16.89 7.42 3.05
C ILE A 91 -18.15 7.73 2.27
N LYS A 92 -19.21 8.09 2.99
CA LYS A 92 -20.51 8.45 2.39
C LYS A 92 -21.24 9.43 3.28
N ASP A 93 -21.87 10.44 2.70
CA ASP A 93 -22.71 11.42 3.40
C ASP A 93 -21.98 12.08 4.60
N ASN A 94 -20.70 12.42 4.39
CA ASN A 94 -19.79 12.96 5.41
C ASN A 94 -19.63 12.06 6.66
N LYS A 95 -19.75 10.74 6.49
CA LYS A 95 -19.54 9.74 7.55
C LYS A 95 -18.56 8.65 7.12
N LEU A 96 -17.86 8.10 8.11
CA LEU A 96 -16.95 6.97 7.99
C LEU A 96 -17.67 5.68 8.40
N ASN A 97 -18.31 5.02 7.44
CA ASN A 97 -19.08 3.81 7.68
C ASN A 97 -18.14 2.59 7.70
N TYR A 98 -18.04 1.91 8.83
CA TYR A 98 -17.20 0.72 8.95
C TYR A 98 -17.74 -0.44 8.11
N LEU A 99 -16.92 -0.97 7.20
CA LEU A 99 -17.28 -2.10 6.36
C LEU A 99 -16.86 -3.44 6.97
N GLY A 100 -15.69 -3.49 7.62
CA GLY A 100 -15.22 -4.73 8.25
C GLY A 100 -13.71 -4.80 8.47
N ASP A 101 -13.32 -5.87 9.17
CA ASP A 101 -11.93 -6.26 9.43
C ASP A 101 -11.56 -7.45 8.54
N TYR A 102 -10.52 -7.25 7.75
CA TYR A 102 -10.02 -8.21 6.79
C TYR A 102 -8.55 -8.53 7.09
N ILE A 103 -8.04 -9.61 6.50
CA ILE A 103 -6.60 -9.97 6.58
C ILE A 103 -6.11 -9.95 8.03
N ASN A 104 -6.88 -10.62 8.88
CA ASN A 104 -6.69 -10.71 10.33
C ASN A 104 -6.22 -12.14 10.70
N HIS A 105 -6.33 -12.53 11.98
CA HIS A 105 -6.03 -13.89 12.47
C HIS A 105 -4.62 -14.39 12.11
N GLY A 106 -3.59 -13.64 12.53
CA GLY A 106 -2.19 -14.04 12.37
C GLY A 106 -1.63 -13.88 10.96
N GLN A 107 -2.35 -13.17 10.08
CA GLN A 107 -1.83 -12.77 8.77
C GLN A 107 -0.86 -11.59 8.85
N ASN A 108 -0.93 -10.78 9.92
CA ASN A 108 0.01 -9.71 10.23
C ASN A 108 0.24 -8.75 9.05
N PRO A 109 -0.81 -8.06 8.55
CA PRO A 109 -0.66 -7.08 7.50
C PRO A 109 0.29 -5.95 7.94
N TRP A 110 1.14 -5.43 7.06
CA TRP A 110 2.05 -4.32 7.40
C TRP A 110 1.96 -3.14 6.43
N LYS A 111 1.50 -3.36 5.20
CA LYS A 111 1.33 -2.30 4.20
C LYS A 111 0.13 -2.57 3.33
N VAL A 112 -0.60 -1.51 3.00
CA VAL A 112 -1.65 -1.53 1.99
C VAL A 112 -1.35 -0.48 0.92
N ARG A 113 -1.57 -0.86 -0.33
CA ARG A 113 -1.61 0.02 -1.50
C ARG A 113 -2.79 -0.37 -2.36
N ILE A 114 -3.15 0.53 -3.25
CA ILE A 114 -4.17 0.30 -4.25
C ILE A 114 -3.67 0.77 -5.61
N GLY A 115 -4.25 0.23 -6.67
CA GLY A 115 -3.98 0.65 -8.04
C GLY A 115 -4.87 -0.13 -8.99
N ASP A 116 -5.01 0.37 -10.21
CA ASP A 116 -5.71 -0.33 -11.29
C ASP A 116 -4.72 -1.24 -12.02
N LEU A 117 -4.50 -2.43 -11.46
CA LEU A 117 -3.46 -3.37 -11.93
C LEU A 117 -3.88 -4.07 -13.22
N ASN A 118 -5.17 -4.10 -13.54
CA ASN A 118 -5.68 -4.80 -14.71
C ASN A 118 -6.18 -3.84 -15.81
N ASN A 119 -6.27 -2.53 -15.51
CA ASN A 119 -6.79 -1.45 -16.35
C ASN A 119 -8.28 -1.62 -16.69
N ASP A 120 -9.10 -1.99 -15.69
CA ASP A 120 -10.56 -2.10 -15.81
C ASP A 120 -11.33 -0.90 -15.21
N GLY A 121 -10.60 0.11 -14.73
CA GLY A 121 -11.13 1.29 -14.08
C GLY A 121 -11.49 1.09 -12.60
N ARG A 122 -11.17 -0.06 -12.01
CA ARG A 122 -11.38 -0.36 -10.60
C ARG A 122 -10.07 -0.72 -9.93
N ASN A 123 -9.86 -0.19 -8.74
CA ASN A 123 -8.66 -0.49 -7.98
C ASN A 123 -8.69 -1.91 -7.41
N GLU A 124 -7.59 -2.63 -7.59
CA GLU A 124 -7.18 -3.71 -6.72
C GLU A 124 -6.59 -3.20 -5.41
N VAL A 125 -6.71 -4.03 -4.37
CA VAL A 125 -6.13 -3.80 -3.05
C VAL A 125 -4.95 -4.75 -2.88
N VAL A 126 -3.76 -4.19 -2.75
CA VAL A 126 -2.49 -4.92 -2.58
C VAL A 126 -2.02 -4.80 -1.14
N VAL A 127 -1.85 -5.94 -0.47
CA VAL A 127 -1.52 -5.99 0.95
C VAL A 127 -0.27 -6.82 1.17
N GLY A 128 0.70 -6.20 1.83
CA GLY A 128 1.85 -6.88 2.39
C GLY A 128 1.47 -7.56 3.69
N VAL A 129 1.71 -8.87 3.79
CA VAL A 129 1.43 -9.69 4.99
C VAL A 129 2.69 -10.37 5.50
N TRP A 130 2.73 -10.74 6.78
CA TRP A 130 3.83 -11.49 7.39
C TRP A 130 3.31 -12.79 8.01
N LYS A 131 3.37 -13.88 7.25
CA LYS A 131 2.79 -15.16 7.68
C LYS A 131 3.55 -16.37 7.15
N LYS A 132 3.28 -17.51 7.79
CA LYS A 132 3.58 -18.84 7.28
C LYS A 132 2.54 -19.25 6.23
N VAL A 133 2.91 -20.13 5.31
CA VAL A 133 1.95 -20.81 4.41
C VAL A 133 2.05 -22.31 4.60
N ARG A 134 1.04 -23.06 4.13
CA ARG A 134 0.94 -24.51 4.35
C ARG A 134 2.22 -25.27 3.95
N LEU A 135 2.80 -24.90 2.82
CA LEU A 135 3.98 -25.56 2.23
C LEU A 135 5.31 -25.02 2.78
N GLU A 136 5.31 -23.87 3.46
CA GLU A 136 6.53 -23.25 4.00
C GLU A 136 6.27 -22.72 5.42
N LYS A 137 6.75 -23.46 6.42
CA LYS A 137 6.55 -23.15 7.85
C LYS A 137 7.39 -21.98 8.37
N ARG A 138 8.07 -21.23 7.50
CA ARG A 138 8.83 -20.02 7.86
C ARG A 138 7.97 -18.78 7.64
N PHE A 139 8.00 -17.86 8.60
CA PHE A 139 7.39 -16.55 8.43
C PHE A 139 8.15 -15.78 7.35
N ARG A 140 7.42 -15.22 6.38
CA ARG A 140 7.97 -14.39 5.31
C ARG A 140 7.00 -13.27 4.94
N LYS A 141 7.54 -12.18 4.36
CA LYS A 141 6.75 -11.13 3.73
C LYS A 141 6.14 -11.72 2.46
N ARG A 142 4.84 -11.55 2.29
CA ARG A 142 4.06 -12.04 1.16
C ARG A 142 3.17 -10.91 0.66
N LEU A 143 2.75 -11.01 -0.58
CA LEU A 143 1.97 -9.99 -1.26
C LEU A 143 0.64 -10.60 -1.68
N PHE A 144 -0.45 -10.05 -1.18
CA PHE A 144 -1.81 -10.50 -1.48
C PHE A 144 -2.53 -9.42 -2.27
N ILE A 145 -3.27 -9.82 -3.29
CA ILE A 145 -4.01 -8.95 -4.19
C ILE A 145 -5.48 -9.35 -4.14
N TYR A 146 -6.34 -8.36 -3.95
CA TYR A 146 -7.78 -8.52 -3.82
C TYR A 146 -8.51 -7.56 -4.76
N THR A 147 -9.67 -7.96 -5.26
CA THR A 147 -10.70 -7.00 -5.68
C THR A 147 -11.51 -6.57 -4.45
N ILE A 148 -12.13 -5.39 -4.53
CA ILE A 148 -13.06 -4.88 -3.52
C ILE A 148 -14.41 -4.63 -4.18
N ASN A 149 -15.47 -5.24 -3.65
CA ASN A 149 -16.85 -4.99 -4.07
C ASN A 149 -17.74 -4.66 -2.86
N LYS A 150 -19.06 -4.65 -3.04
CA LYS A 150 -20.00 -4.38 -1.93
C LYS A 150 -19.97 -5.43 -0.82
N GLU A 151 -19.60 -6.67 -1.15
CA GLU A 151 -19.50 -7.80 -0.22
C GLU A 151 -18.16 -7.83 0.54
N GLY A 152 -17.20 -7.00 0.14
CA GLY A 152 -15.88 -6.90 0.75
C GLY A 152 -14.75 -7.34 -0.18
N LEU A 153 -13.65 -7.80 0.42
CA LEU A 153 -12.46 -8.23 -0.31
C LEU A 153 -12.62 -9.64 -0.88
N LYS A 154 -12.36 -9.79 -2.17
CA LYS A 154 -12.27 -11.09 -2.85
C LYS A 154 -10.84 -11.34 -3.33
N PRO A 155 -10.19 -12.45 -2.94
CA PRO A 155 -8.81 -12.71 -3.34
C PRO A 155 -8.70 -12.95 -4.85
N ILE A 156 -7.75 -12.26 -5.47
CA ILE A 156 -7.31 -12.52 -6.85
C ILE A 156 -6.08 -13.41 -6.81
N TRP A 157 -5.09 -13.02 -6.00
CA TRP A 157 -3.81 -13.70 -5.94
C TRP A 157 -3.19 -13.62 -4.56
N LEU A 158 -2.84 -14.77 -3.99
CA LEU A 158 -2.25 -14.89 -2.66
C LEU A 158 -0.86 -15.51 -2.79
N SER A 159 0.18 -14.67 -2.81
CA SER A 159 1.52 -15.18 -3.08
C SER A 159 2.02 -16.14 -2.01
N SER A 160 2.66 -17.22 -2.47
CA SER A 160 3.62 -17.91 -1.62
C SER A 160 4.91 -17.06 -1.57
N LEU A 161 5.54 -16.81 -2.71
CA LEU A 161 6.73 -15.97 -2.80
C LEU A 161 6.68 -15.15 -4.08
N LEU A 162 7.41 -14.03 -4.09
CA LEU A 162 7.87 -13.42 -5.34
C LEU A 162 9.11 -14.16 -5.85
N SER A 163 9.79 -13.61 -6.84
CA SER A 163 11.03 -14.21 -7.36
C SER A 163 12.15 -14.29 -6.29
N SER A 164 12.08 -13.45 -5.26
CA SER A 164 12.99 -13.45 -4.11
C SER A 164 12.29 -12.88 -2.86
N PRO A 165 12.81 -13.11 -1.65
CA PRO A 165 12.33 -12.42 -0.46
C PRO A 165 12.39 -10.91 -0.67
N PHE A 166 11.34 -10.20 -0.27
CA PHE A 166 11.23 -8.76 -0.47
C PHE A 166 11.00 -8.02 0.85
N TYR A 167 11.38 -6.75 0.86
CA TYR A 167 11.30 -5.86 2.01
C TYR A 167 10.12 -4.91 1.91
N ASP A 168 9.85 -4.38 0.72
CA ASP A 168 8.79 -3.39 0.51
C ASP A 168 8.24 -3.47 -0.92
N PHE A 169 7.10 -2.82 -1.15
CA PHE A 169 6.50 -2.68 -2.48
C PHE A 169 5.80 -1.33 -2.66
N GLU A 170 5.66 -0.89 -3.90
CA GLU A 170 4.77 0.19 -4.31
C GLU A 170 3.95 -0.18 -5.53
N ILE A 171 2.90 0.61 -5.77
CA ILE A 171 2.00 0.48 -6.93
C ILE A 171 2.05 1.74 -7.77
N TRP A 172 2.42 1.61 -9.04
CA TRP A 172 2.55 2.75 -9.96
C TRP A 172 2.67 2.29 -11.41
N ASP A 173 1.99 2.95 -12.34
CA ASP A 173 2.19 2.81 -13.79
C ASP A 173 3.58 3.33 -14.22
N ILE A 174 4.57 2.42 -14.35
CA ILE A 174 5.96 2.82 -14.57
C ILE A 174 6.32 3.00 -16.04
N ASP A 175 5.58 2.37 -16.95
CA ASP A 175 5.80 2.46 -18.39
C ASP A 175 4.75 3.33 -19.11
N ASN A 176 3.80 3.90 -18.37
CA ASN A 176 2.72 4.77 -18.84
C ASN A 176 1.74 4.06 -19.77
N ASP A 177 1.47 2.76 -19.54
CA ASP A 177 0.51 1.96 -20.31
C ASP A 177 -0.93 2.04 -19.74
N LYS A 178 -1.14 2.87 -18.71
CA LYS A 178 -2.37 3.05 -17.93
C LYS A 178 -2.71 1.89 -16.99
N ARG A 179 -1.81 0.92 -16.85
CA ARG A 179 -1.91 -0.18 -15.89
C ARG A 179 -0.91 0.05 -14.79
N ASP A 180 -1.36 0.01 -13.54
CA ASP A 180 -0.44 0.11 -12.43
C ASP A 180 0.41 -1.16 -12.29
N ASP A 181 1.71 -0.98 -12.05
CA ASP A 181 2.64 -2.08 -11.80
C ASP A 181 2.89 -2.30 -10.31
N VAL A 182 3.23 -3.55 -9.95
CA VAL A 182 3.77 -3.89 -8.64
C VAL A 182 5.29 -3.76 -8.67
N ILE A 183 5.81 -2.79 -7.91
CA ILE A 183 7.24 -2.49 -7.82
C ILE A 183 7.75 -2.99 -6.46
N THR A 184 8.74 -3.87 -6.42
CA THR A 184 9.22 -4.49 -5.17
C THR A 184 10.69 -4.22 -4.90
N LEU A 185 11.05 -4.07 -3.62
CA LEU A 185 12.42 -4.04 -3.13
C LEU A 185 12.83 -5.43 -2.64
N GLU A 186 13.64 -6.15 -3.42
CA GLU A 186 13.97 -7.55 -3.20
C GLU A 186 15.41 -7.78 -2.76
N LEU A 187 15.64 -8.87 -2.01
CA LEU A 187 16.97 -9.32 -1.60
C LEU A 187 17.66 -10.10 -2.73
N GLN A 188 18.90 -9.73 -3.04
CA GLN A 188 19.79 -10.49 -3.93
C GLN A 188 20.63 -11.51 -3.15
N LYS A 189 21.18 -12.49 -3.88
CA LYS A 189 22.07 -13.51 -3.30
C LYS A 189 23.33 -12.93 -2.65
N ASN A 190 23.83 -11.79 -3.14
CA ASN A 190 24.98 -11.08 -2.59
C ASN A 190 24.66 -10.24 -1.34
N GLY A 191 23.42 -10.30 -0.82
CA GLY A 191 22.97 -9.55 0.35
C GLY A 191 22.53 -8.11 0.05
N LEU A 192 22.79 -7.60 -1.16
CA LEU A 192 22.31 -6.29 -1.61
C LEU A 192 20.83 -6.37 -2.06
N LYS A 193 20.23 -5.22 -2.35
CA LYS A 193 18.83 -5.13 -2.75
C LYS A 193 18.68 -4.76 -4.22
N ARG A 194 17.55 -5.14 -4.83
CA ARG A 194 17.16 -4.72 -6.18
C ARG A 194 15.74 -4.22 -6.21
N ILE A 195 15.42 -3.40 -7.20
CA ILE A 195 14.05 -2.98 -7.50
C ILE A 195 13.55 -3.79 -8.69
N CYS A 196 12.47 -4.54 -8.50
CA CYS A 196 11.82 -5.35 -9.53
C CYS A 196 10.45 -4.77 -9.88
N VAL A 197 10.00 -5.01 -11.11
CA VAL A 197 8.66 -4.61 -11.60
C VAL A 197 7.91 -5.85 -12.04
N TYR A 198 6.64 -5.92 -11.67
CA TYR A 198 5.71 -6.98 -12.03
C TYR A 198 4.40 -6.38 -12.53
N SER A 199 3.85 -6.94 -13.60
CA SER A 199 2.47 -6.68 -14.02
C SER A 199 1.57 -7.83 -13.58
N ILE A 200 0.27 -7.56 -13.38
CA ILE A 200 -0.70 -8.64 -13.19
C ILE A 200 -1.11 -9.24 -14.53
N CYS A 201 -1.31 -10.54 -14.54
CA CYS A 201 -1.92 -11.29 -15.64
C CYS A 201 -2.89 -12.33 -15.06
N SER A 202 -3.59 -13.07 -15.92
CA SER A 202 -4.64 -14.01 -15.52
C SER A 202 -4.20 -15.09 -14.51
N PHE A 203 -2.89 -15.34 -14.37
CA PHE A 203 -2.32 -16.34 -13.47
C PHE A 203 -1.48 -15.76 -12.32
N GLY A 204 -1.58 -14.44 -12.05
CA GLY A 204 -0.86 -13.77 -10.96
C GLY A 204 0.11 -12.71 -11.47
N LEU A 205 1.27 -12.59 -10.82
CA LEU A 205 2.28 -11.59 -11.17
C LEU A 205 3.29 -12.12 -12.19
N LYS A 206 3.43 -11.39 -13.30
CA LYS A 206 4.45 -11.60 -14.32
C LYS A 206 5.62 -10.66 -14.06
N PHE A 207 6.81 -11.22 -13.85
CA PHE A 207 8.04 -10.42 -13.78
C PHE A 207 8.28 -9.70 -15.12
N MET A 208 8.57 -8.41 -15.06
CA MET A 208 8.84 -7.59 -16.24
C MET A 208 10.32 -7.25 -16.36
N LYS A 209 10.87 -6.55 -15.35
CA LYS A 209 12.26 -6.06 -15.39
C LYS A 209 12.80 -5.79 -13.99
N ILE A 210 14.13 -5.72 -13.90
CA ILE A 210 14.84 -5.11 -12.77
C ILE A 210 15.10 -3.66 -13.16
N LEU A 211 14.68 -2.70 -12.34
CA LEU A 211 14.97 -1.28 -12.55
C LEU A 211 16.35 -0.91 -12.05
N GLN A 212 16.75 -1.47 -10.91
CA GLN A 212 17.99 -1.15 -10.23
C GLN A 212 18.51 -2.39 -9.51
N LYS A 213 19.81 -2.65 -9.60
CA LYS A 213 20.51 -3.69 -8.82
C LYS A 213 21.40 -3.06 -7.77
N ASP A 214 21.78 -3.87 -6.79
CA ASP A 214 22.83 -3.58 -5.82
C ASP A 214 22.58 -2.27 -5.03
N VAL A 215 21.31 -2.02 -4.72
CA VAL A 215 20.82 -0.90 -3.91
C VAL A 215 21.30 -1.04 -2.48
N ASN A 216 22.11 -0.06 -2.03
CA ASN A 216 22.52 0.08 -0.65
C ASN A 216 21.60 1.10 0.07
N LEU A 217 20.92 0.65 1.13
CA LEU A 217 19.99 1.50 1.89
C LEU A 217 20.67 2.63 2.66
N LEU A 218 21.99 2.52 2.90
CA LEU A 218 22.76 3.53 3.61
C LEU A 218 23.05 4.79 2.76
N ASN A 219 22.82 4.75 1.44
CA ASN A 219 23.11 5.84 0.48
C ASN A 219 21.89 6.22 -0.38
N LEU A 220 20.68 6.07 0.16
CA LEU A 220 19.43 6.23 -0.60
C LEU A 220 19.06 7.69 -0.94
N GLU A 221 19.93 8.67 -0.71
CA GLU A 221 19.62 10.09 -1.00
C GLU A 221 19.61 10.43 -2.50
N SER A 222 20.02 9.52 -3.40
CA SER A 222 19.94 9.77 -4.84
C SER A 222 19.86 8.50 -5.68
N ILE A 223 18.66 7.93 -5.83
CA ILE A 223 18.37 7.13 -7.03
C ILE A 223 17.96 8.11 -8.14
N ASN A 224 18.93 8.47 -8.97
CA ASN A 224 18.71 9.23 -10.20
C ASN A 224 18.19 8.28 -11.29
N PHE A 225 16.90 8.37 -11.63
CA PHE A 225 16.38 7.74 -12.84
C PHE A 225 16.76 8.61 -14.04
N GLN A 226 17.92 8.35 -14.63
CA GLN A 226 18.21 8.90 -15.95
C GLN A 226 17.48 8.08 -17.01
N LYS A 227 16.53 8.73 -17.68
CA LYS A 227 15.88 8.26 -18.91
C LYS A 227 16.92 8.23 -20.03
N GLU A 228 17.30 7.06 -20.52
CA GLU A 228 17.81 6.94 -21.89
C GLU A 228 16.63 6.90 -22.86
N TYR A 229 16.34 8.03 -23.48
CA TYR A 229 15.62 8.03 -24.75
C TYR A 229 16.62 7.67 -25.84
N LYS A 230 16.54 6.45 -26.39
CA LYS A 230 17.04 6.24 -27.76
C LYS A 230 15.95 6.73 -28.72
N LYS A 231 16.37 7.68 -29.57
CA LYS A 231 15.60 8.30 -30.64
C LYS A 231 14.96 7.27 -31.57
#